data_AF-A0A2N3T6V3-F1
#
_entry.id   AF-A0A2N3T6V3-F1
#
_cell.length_a   1.000
_cell.length_b   1.000
_cell.length_c   1.000
_cell.angle_alpha   90.00
_cell.angle_beta   90.00
_cell.angle_gamma   90.00
#
_symmetry.space_group_name_H-M   'P 1'
#
loop_
_entity.id
_entity.type
_entity.pdbx_description
1 polymer ?
#
loop_
_entity_poly.entity_id
_entity_poly.type
_entity_poly.pdbx_seq_one_letter_code
_entity_poly.pdbx_strand_id
1 'polypeptide(L)' 'MKHIKRLAIELWLKENQDFINGVGLDKRIGFPSGTIQKFLKYERKLNDKRITAIDHFLNKVSIEQYKKQIRQNVNEE' A
#
# COMPACT_ATOMS: atom_id res chain seq x y z
N MET A 1 13.15 9.24 -9.51
CA MET A 1 12.55 7.95 -9.06
C MET A 1 11.76 8.05 -7.75
N LYS A 2 12.32 8.55 -6.63
CA LYS A 2 11.57 8.71 -5.35
C LYS A 2 10.26 9.48 -5.50
N HIS A 3 10.25 10.55 -6.30
CA HIS A 3 9.04 11.32 -6.61
C HIS A 3 7.96 10.51 -7.35
N ILE A 4 8.35 9.68 -8.34
CA ILE A 4 7.40 8.84 -9.09
C ILE A 4 6.73 7.83 -8.15
N LYS A 5 7.51 7.19 -7.26
CA LYS A 5 6.97 6.27 -6.25
C LYS A 5 5.92 6.95 -5.37
N ARG A 6 6.26 8.12 -4.80
CA ARG A 6 5.32 8.89 -3.98
C ARG A 6 4.03 9.20 -4.73
N LEU A 7 4.14 9.74 -5.94
CA LEU A 7 2.99 10.10 -6.76
C LEU A 7 2.11 8.89 -7.06
N ALA A 8 2.71 7.74 -7.39
CA ALA A 8 1.97 6.51 -7.65
C ALA A 8 1.19 6.02 -6.42
N ILE A 9 1.82 6.05 -5.23
CA ILE A 9 1.17 5.63 -3.98
C ILE A 9 0.05 6.59 -3.57
N GLU A 10 0.32 7.90 -3.65
CA GLU A 10 -0.67 8.93 -3.31
C GLU A 10 -1.87 8.88 -4.26
N LEU A 11 -1.62 8.70 -5.57
CA LEU A 11 -2.67 8.51 -6.57
C LEU A 11 -3.47 7.23 -6.29
N TRP A 12 -2.79 6.09 -6.07
CA TRP A 12 -3.45 4.83 -5.75
C TRP A 12 -4.37 4.98 -4.53
N LEU A 13 -3.92 5.61 -3.45
CA LEU A 13 -4.78 5.83 -2.27
C LEU A 13 -6.02 6.68 -2.60
N LYS A 14 -5.88 7.73 -3.41
CA LYS A 14 -6.98 8.65 -3.77
C LYS A 14 -7.99 8.00 -4.70
N GLU A 15 -7.53 7.34 -5.76
CA GLU A 15 -8.39 6.68 -6.77
C GLU A 15 -9.16 5.49 -6.19
N ASN A 16 -8.64 4.90 -5.10
CA ASN A 16 -9.21 3.70 -4.50
C ASN A 16 -9.86 3.99 -3.13
N GLN A 17 -10.05 5.26 -2.77
CA GLN A 17 -10.54 5.67 -1.45
C GLN A 17 -11.95 5.12 -1.12
N ASP A 18 -12.76 4.87 -2.14
CA ASP A 18 -14.15 4.43 -1.99
C ASP A 18 -14.26 2.97 -1.52
N PHE A 19 -13.22 2.16 -1.73
CA PHE A 19 -13.21 0.76 -1.28
C PHE A 19 -12.10 0.43 -0.30
N ILE A 20 -11.06 1.27 -0.20
CA ILE A 20 -10.02 1.06 0.81
C ILE A 20 -10.58 1.34 2.19
N ASN A 21 -10.62 0.31 3.02
CA ASN A 21 -10.79 0.49 4.45
C ASN A 21 -9.49 1.05 5.06
N GLY A 22 -9.40 2.37 5.18
CA GLY A 22 -8.21 3.06 5.69
C GLY A 22 -7.77 2.62 7.09
N VAL A 23 -8.72 2.29 7.98
CA VAL A 23 -8.43 1.76 9.32
C VAL A 23 -7.83 0.35 9.23
N GLY A 24 -8.35 -0.49 8.34
CA GLY A 24 -7.80 -1.81 8.07
C GLY A 24 -6.39 -1.74 7.50
N LEU A 25 -6.15 -0.80 6.57
CA LEU A 25 -4.83 -0.57 6.01
C LEU A 25 -3.84 -0.10 7.08
N ASP A 26 -4.20 0.89 7.91
CA ASP A 26 -3.37 1.37 9.02
C ASP A 26 -2.92 0.22 9.93
N LYS A 27 -3.85 -0.67 10.32
CA LYS A 27 -3.54 -1.84 11.15
C LYS A 27 -2.58 -2.81 10.44
N ARG A 28 -2.83 -3.10 9.16
CA ARG A 28 -2.04 -4.06 8.37
C ARG A 28 -0.58 -3.65 8.21
N ILE A 29 -0.31 -2.35 8.14
CA ILE A 29 1.04 -1.79 7.93
C ILE A 29 1.64 -1.14 9.19
N GLY A 30 0.97 -1.25 10.34
CA GLY A 30 1.47 -0.75 11.63
C GLY A 30 1.47 0.77 11.79
N PHE A 31 0.56 1.48 11.10
CA PHE A 31 0.41 2.92 11.26
C PHE A 31 -0.48 3.28 12.45
N PRO A 32 -0.31 4.49 13.04
CA PRO A 32 -1.29 5.04 13.96
C PRO A 32 -2.67 5.12 13.29
N SER A 33 -3.72 4.71 14.01
CA SER A 33 -5.08 4.72 13.49
C SER A 33 -5.51 6.10 12.97
N GLY A 34 -6.15 6.12 11.81
CA GLY A 34 -6.60 7.32 11.12
C GLY A 34 -5.50 8.02 10.33
N THR A 35 -4.33 7.41 10.13
CA THR A 35 -3.25 8.00 9.31
C THR A 35 -3.68 8.10 7.86
N ILE A 36 -4.18 7.01 7.26
CA ILE A 36 -4.68 7.02 5.87
C ILE A 36 -5.90 7.94 5.73
N GLN A 37 -6.84 7.92 6.69
CA GLN A 37 -7.98 8.84 6.68
C GLN A 37 -7.54 10.31 6.68
N LYS A 38 -6.53 10.66 7.49
CA LYS A 38 -6.03 12.04 7.55
C LYS A 38 -5.38 12.48 6.24
N PHE A 39 -4.71 11.55 5.55
CA PHE A 39 -4.19 11.82 4.20
C PHE A 39 -5.32 12.05 3.20
N LEU A 40 -6.33 11.18 3.18
CA LEU A 40 -7.43 11.25 2.21
C LEU A 40 -8.38 12.44 2.43
N LYS A 41 -8.76 12.73 3.68
CA LYS A 41 -9.77 13.76 4.00
C LYS A 41 -9.21 15.15 4.27
N TYR A 42 -8.02 15.22 4.83
CA TYR A 42 -7.42 16.50 5.29
C TYR A 42 -6.13 16.84 4.55
N GLU A 43 -5.85 16.15 3.44
CA GLU A 43 -4.64 16.31 2.62
C GLU A 43 -3.32 16.26 3.42
N ARG A 44 -3.34 15.57 4.57
CA ARG A 44 -2.16 15.49 5.43
C ARG A 44 -1.10 14.63 4.76
N LYS A 45 0.05 15.23 4.43
CA LYS A 45 1.16 14.54 3.77
C LYS A 45 1.62 13.29 4.54
N LEU A 46 1.80 12.20 3.81
CA LEU A 46 2.51 11.01 4.30
C LEU A 46 4.02 11.25 4.23
N ASN A 47 4.77 10.85 5.26
CA ASN A 47 6.23 10.91 5.19
C ASN A 47 6.80 9.79 4.33
N ASP A 48 8.08 9.88 3.94
CA ASP A 48 8.72 8.91 3.04
C ASP A 48 8.72 7.48 3.58
N LYS A 49 8.84 7.32 4.91
CA LYS A 49 8.76 6.00 5.56
C LYS A 49 7.38 5.36 5.34
N ARG A 50 6.31 6.14 5.48
CA ARG A 50 4.94 5.69 5.24
C ARG A 50 4.70 5.35 3.77
N ILE A 51 5.17 6.20 2.85
CA ILE A 51 5.11 5.91 1.40
C ILE A 51 5.79 4.57 1.09
N THR A 52 6.98 4.35 1.65
CA THR A 52 7.75 3.11 1.44
C THR A 52 7.03 1.89 2.01
N ALA A 53 6.44 2.01 3.20
CA ALA A 53 5.69 0.92 3.82
C ALA A 53 4.45 0.51 2.99
N ILE A 54 3.72 1.49 2.43
CA ILE A 54 2.57 1.22 1.57
C ILE A 54 3.03 0.56 0.27
N ASP A 55 4.09 1.08 -0.36
CA ASP A 55 4.69 0.50 -1.57
C ASP A 55 5.09 -0.97 -1.37
N HIS A 56 5.78 -1.29 -0.27
CA HIS A 56 6.12 -2.69 0.06
C HIS A 56 4.88 -3.55 0.30
N PHE A 57 3.87 -3.02 0.99
CA PHE A 57 2.62 -3.74 1.21
C PHE A 57 1.92 -4.08 -0.10
N LEU A 58 1.76 -3.11 -1.01
CA LEU A 58 1.09 -3.31 -2.30
C LEU A 58 1.84 -4.33 -3.16
N ASN A 59 3.17 -4.26 -3.20
CA ASN A 59 3.97 -5.26 -3.90
C ASN A 59 3.77 -6.67 -3.32
N LYS A 60 3.69 -6.79 -1.98
CA LYS A 60 3.47 -8.08 -1.29
C LYS A 60 2.09 -8.69 -1.58
N VAL A 61 1.05 -7.86 -1.72
CA VAL A 61 -0.32 -8.32 -1.97
C VAL A 61 -0.70 -8.32 -3.46
N SER A 62 0.27 -8.05 -4.34
CA SER A 62 0.02 -8.07 -5.78
C SER A 62 -0.25 -9.50 -6.27
N ILE A 63 -1.15 -9.62 -7.24
CA ILE A 63 -1.46 -10.92 -7.88
C ILE A 63 -0.19 -11.53 -8.49
N GLU A 64 0.72 -10.73 -9.04
CA GLU A 64 1.98 -11.22 -9.59
C GLU A 64 2.88 -11.85 -8.51
N GLN A 65 2.90 -11.28 -7.30
CA GLN A 65 3.62 -11.87 -6.18
C GLN A 65 3.01 -13.21 -5.74
N TYR A 66 1.69 -13.37 -5.82
CA TYR A 66 1.03 -14.66 -5.56
C TYR A 66 1.28 -15.67 -6.67
N LYS A 67 1.19 -15.27 -7.95
CA LYS A 67 1.53 -16.13 -9.09
C LYS A 67 2.96 -16.67 -8.98
N LYS A 68 3.91 -15.83 -8.57
CA LYS A 68 5.29 -16.24 -8.34
C LYS A 68 5.40 -17.30 -7.24
N GLN A 69 4.73 -17.11 -6.11
CA GLN A 69 4.71 -18.08 -5.00
C GLN A 69 4.14 -19.43 -5.45
N ILE A 70 3.02 -19.43 -6.17
CA ILE A 70 2.40 -20.65 -6.69
C ILE A 70 3.37 -21.39 -7.63
N ARG A 71 4.00 -20.68 -8.57
CA ARG A 71 4.97 -21.30 -9.50
C ARG A 71 6.16 -21.92 -8.78
N GLN A 72 6.64 -21.31 -7.71
CA GLN A 72 7.75 -21.85 -6.92
C GLN A 72 7.34 -23.17 -6.25
N ASN A 73 6.17 -23.17 -5.59
CA ASN A 73 5.67 -24.36 -4.90
C ASN A 73 5.37 -25.52 -5.87
N VAL A 74 4.91 -25.24 -7.09
CA VAL A 74 4.64 -26.28 -8.12
C VAL A 74 5.91 -26.87 -8.72
N ASN A 75 7.04 -26.15 -8.70
CA ASN A 75 8.32 -26.66 -9.22
C ASN A 75 9.16 -27.39 -8.15
N GLU A 76 8.70 -27.41 -6.89
CA GLU A 76 9.34 -28.10 -5.76
C GLU A 76 8.65 -29.45 -5.42
N GLU A 77 7.53 -29.76 -6.09
CA GLU A 77 6.82 -31.06 -6.08
C GLU A 77 7.13 -31.87 -7.34
#